data_AF-A0A913YTM9-F1
#
_entry.id   AF-A0A913YTM9-F1
#
_cell.length_a   1.000
_cell.length_b   1.000
_cell.length_c   1.000
_cell.angle_alpha   90.00
_cell.angle_beta   90.00
_cell.angle_gamma   90.00
#
_symmetry.space_group_name_H-M   'P 1'
#
loop_
_entity.id
_entity.type
_entity.pdbx_description
1 polymer ?
#
loop_
_entity_poly.entity_id
_entity_poly.type
_entity_poly.pdbx_seq_one_letter_code
_entity_poly.pdbx_strand_id
1 'polypeptide(L)'
;MHACALMLNGDFSIFNMAEKVQPCVDENEFLRQLEELKEHGKTQKYSINVYVSDEFYLKAQNFLKIDETKNYRSANNQVTKSEVEIIRRKKWMLDANDNIITAGGKSVLCKSQLFKNLVFAHQRVAHRGRQKTEKWMQDSFAEVTQKVINLFVKLCKYHAEQKPITSRVKEVTKPFEALTKIPRFNRVRSNGFPKNAMQMWEAPSMGVKHY
;
A
#
# COMPACT_ATOMS: atom_id res chain seq x y z
N MET A 1 -9.91 25.24 -24.86
CA MET A 1 -8.99 25.02 -23.72
C MET A 1 -9.31 26.05 -22.66
N HIS A 2 -10.08 25.69 -21.63
CA HIS A 2 -10.29 26.57 -20.47
C HIS A 2 -9.67 25.90 -19.24
N ALA A 3 -8.58 26.50 -18.77
CA ALA A 3 -8.02 26.23 -17.45
C ALA A 3 -8.93 26.87 -16.40
N CYS A 4 -9.28 26.12 -15.36
CA CYS A 4 -9.81 26.70 -14.12
C CYS A 4 -8.91 26.22 -12.99
N ALA A 5 -8.21 27.19 -12.41
CA ALA A 5 -7.21 27.03 -11.37
C ALA A 5 -7.87 26.97 -9.99
N LEU A 6 -7.27 26.14 -9.13
CA LEU A 6 -7.03 26.33 -7.69
C LEU A 6 -8.07 27.12 -6.88
N MET A 7 -8.82 26.38 -6.07
CA MET A 7 -9.25 26.75 -4.72
C MET A 7 -9.33 25.45 -3.91
N LEU A 8 -9.00 25.31 -2.62
CA LEU A 8 -8.27 26.04 -1.59
C LEU A 8 -8.23 25.06 -0.41
N ASN A 9 -7.18 25.11 0.40
CA ASN A 9 -7.15 24.48 1.71
C ASN A 9 -8.31 25.01 2.57
N GLY A 10 -9.07 24.12 3.21
CA GLY A 10 -10.13 24.46 4.14
C GLY A 10 -10.67 23.21 4.83
N ASP A 11 -10.22 22.99 6.06
CA ASP A 11 -10.92 22.29 7.14
C ASP A 11 -11.76 21.08 6.73
N PHE A 12 -11.10 20.01 6.28
CA PHE A 12 -11.75 18.71 6.14
C PHE A 12 -11.81 18.05 7.53
N SER A 13 -12.81 18.44 8.34
CA SER A 13 -13.25 17.59 9.44
C SER A 13 -13.87 16.32 8.83
N ILE A 14 -13.03 15.33 8.51
CA ILE A 14 -13.41 14.06 7.83
C ILE A 14 -14.27 13.14 8.72
N PHE A 15 -14.85 13.66 9.80
CA PHE A 15 -15.56 12.87 10.78
C PHE A 15 -17.08 12.85 10.59
N ASN A 16 -17.65 13.71 9.75
CA ASN A 16 -19.11 13.90 9.71
C ASN A 16 -19.77 14.00 8.32
N MET A 17 -19.22 13.38 7.27
CA MET A 17 -19.93 13.24 5.99
C MET A 17 -20.59 11.86 5.85
N ALA A 18 -21.54 11.57 6.74
CA ALA A 18 -22.48 10.47 6.59
C ALA A 18 -23.74 10.95 5.87
N GLU A 19 -23.60 11.31 4.59
CA GLU A 19 -24.74 11.19 3.69
C GLU A 19 -25.08 9.69 3.61
N LYS A 20 -26.36 9.35 3.50
CA LYS A 20 -26.92 7.99 3.73
C LYS A 20 -26.50 7.01 2.62
N VAL A 21 -25.21 6.72 2.49
CA VAL A 21 -24.70 5.87 1.42
C VAL A 21 -24.76 4.42 1.85
N GLN A 22 -25.46 3.60 1.07
CA GLN A 22 -25.51 2.17 1.32
C GLN A 22 -24.11 1.54 1.16
N PRO A 23 -23.63 0.77 2.14
CA PRO A 23 -22.35 0.09 2.03
C PRO A 23 -22.34 -0.92 0.87
N CYS A 24 -21.22 -0.98 0.16
CA CYS A 24 -20.97 -1.97 -0.89
C CYS A 24 -20.31 -3.26 -0.39
N VAL A 25 -19.91 -3.24 0.88
CA VAL A 25 -19.24 -4.31 1.61
C VAL A 25 -19.98 -4.45 2.94
N ASP A 26 -20.17 -5.68 3.42
CA ASP A 26 -20.70 -5.94 4.76
C ASP A 26 -19.65 -5.60 5.82
N GLU A 27 -20.02 -4.76 6.80
CA GLU A 27 -19.08 -4.28 7.83
C GLU A 27 -18.55 -5.41 8.70
N ASN A 28 -19.43 -6.31 9.13
CA ASN A 28 -19.07 -7.39 10.03
C ASN A 28 -18.11 -8.36 9.34
N GLU A 29 -18.40 -8.72 8.09
CA GLU A 29 -17.55 -9.60 7.30
C GLU A 29 -16.19 -8.97 7.01
N PHE A 30 -16.15 -7.68 6.70
CA PHE A 30 -14.89 -6.96 6.52
C PHE A 30 -14.07 -6.95 7.81
N LEU A 31 -14.66 -6.58 8.95
CA LEU A 31 -13.96 -6.51 10.23
C LEU A 31 -13.48 -7.90 10.69
N ARG A 32 -14.26 -8.95 10.44
CA ARG A 32 -13.89 -10.34 10.71
C ARG A 32 -12.66 -10.76 9.90
N GLN A 33 -12.68 -10.58 8.58
CA GLN A 33 -11.53 -10.92 7.74
C GLN A 33 -10.31 -10.01 8.01
N LEU A 34 -10.53 -8.78 8.48
CA LEU A 34 -9.46 -7.87 8.87
C LEU A 34 -8.68 -8.38 10.10
N GLU A 35 -9.38 -8.97 11.07
CA GLU A 35 -8.73 -9.63 12.21
C GLU A 35 -7.97 -10.88 11.80
N GLU A 36 -8.58 -11.74 10.98
CA GLU A 36 -7.89 -12.92 10.44
C GLU A 36 -6.61 -12.53 9.71
N LEU A 37 -6.65 -11.46 8.90
CA LEU A 37 -5.48 -10.94 8.18
C LEU A 37 -4.35 -10.51 9.13
N LYS A 38 -4.68 -10.03 10.33
CA LYS A 38 -3.72 -9.65 11.36
C LYS A 38 -3.11 -10.87 12.06
N GLU A 39 -3.94 -11.86 12.41
CA GLU A 39 -3.50 -13.09 13.07
C GLU A 39 -2.53 -13.90 12.21
N HIS A 40 -2.80 -13.99 10.90
CA HIS A 40 -1.98 -14.70 9.92
C HIS A 40 -0.73 -13.92 9.48
N GLY A 41 -0.53 -12.70 10.01
CA GLY A 41 0.64 -11.90 9.73
C GLY A 41 1.90 -12.47 10.39
N LYS A 42 2.94 -12.75 9.59
CA LYS A 42 4.26 -13.26 10.07
C LYS A 42 4.91 -12.39 11.15
N THR A 43 4.47 -11.14 11.29
CA THR A 43 4.92 -10.19 12.31
C THR A 43 3.75 -9.83 13.22
N GLN A 44 3.36 -10.76 14.10
CA GLN A 44 2.40 -10.50 15.19
C GLN A 44 2.92 -9.43 16.19
N LYS A 45 4.18 -9.00 16.04
CA LYS A 45 4.94 -8.23 17.00
C LYS A 45 4.61 -6.73 17.10
N TYR A 46 3.85 -6.14 16.16
CA TYR A 46 3.56 -4.70 16.19
C TYR A 46 2.08 -4.41 15.95
N SER A 47 1.49 -3.62 16.85
CA SER A 47 0.08 -3.16 16.86
C SER A 47 -0.35 -2.31 15.66
N ILE A 48 0.55 -2.09 14.68
CA ILE A 48 0.36 -1.25 13.50
C ILE A 48 0.60 -1.95 12.16
N ASN A 49 1.03 -3.22 12.14
CA ASN A 49 1.57 -3.85 10.92
C ASN A 49 0.54 -4.05 9.79
N VAL A 50 -0.72 -4.24 10.13
CA VAL A 50 -1.82 -4.41 9.17
C VAL A 50 -2.71 -3.17 9.20
N TYR A 51 -3.08 -2.77 10.41
CA TYR A 51 -3.81 -1.56 10.73
C TYR A 51 -3.37 -1.09 12.13
N VAL A 52 -3.66 0.17 12.47
CA VAL A 52 -3.46 0.74 13.81
C VAL A 52 -4.63 0.34 14.71
N SER A 53 -4.40 -0.42 15.79
CA SER A 53 -5.49 -0.77 16.72
C SER A 53 -6.04 0.46 17.44
N ASP A 54 -7.33 0.43 17.80
CA ASP A 54 -7.96 1.54 18.55
C ASP A 54 -7.26 1.78 19.89
N GLU A 55 -6.90 0.71 20.61
CA GLU A 55 -6.16 0.79 21.87
C GLU A 55 -4.81 1.50 21.70
N PHE A 56 -4.03 1.11 20.69
CA PHE A 56 -2.73 1.72 20.44
C PHE A 56 -2.88 3.17 19.96
N TYR A 57 -3.91 3.46 19.16
CA TYR A 57 -4.22 4.83 18.74
C TYR A 57 -4.50 5.74 19.94
N LEU A 58 -5.34 5.31 20.88
CA LEU A 58 -5.64 6.09 22.10
C LEU A 58 -4.40 6.27 22.98
N LYS A 59 -3.60 5.22 23.16
CA LYS A 59 -2.31 5.31 23.86
C LYS A 59 -1.37 6.32 23.21
N ALA A 60 -1.25 6.28 21.88
CA ALA A 60 -0.41 7.20 21.13
C ALA A 60 -0.93 8.64 21.22
N GLN A 61 -2.24 8.84 21.14
CA GLN A 61 -2.87 10.16 21.30
C GLN A 61 -2.57 10.74 22.68
N ASN A 62 -2.78 9.96 23.75
CA ASN A 62 -2.47 10.40 25.12
C ASN A 62 -0.99 10.70 25.31
N PHE A 63 -0.11 9.86 24.77
CA PHE A 63 1.34 10.09 24.83
C PHE A 63 1.73 11.42 24.16
N LEU A 64 1.20 11.69 22.96
CA LEU A 64 1.49 12.93 22.24
C LEU A 64 0.98 14.18 22.99
N LYS A 65 -0.20 14.13 23.62
CA LYS A 65 -0.71 15.22 24.47
C LYS A 65 0.22 15.52 25.64
N ILE A 66 0.77 14.48 26.26
CA ILE A 66 1.68 14.64 27.40
C ILE A 66 3.04 15.16 26.95
N ASP A 67 3.53 14.71 25.78
CA ASP A 67 4.81 15.16 25.22
C ASP A 67 4.75 16.64 24.82
N GLU A 68 3.64 17.11 24.24
CA GLU A 68 3.40 18.54 23.93
C GLU A 68 3.38 19.41 25.19
N THR A 69 2.70 18.94 26.25
CA THR A 69 2.59 19.67 27.53
C THR A 69 3.83 19.54 28.41
N LYS A 70 4.84 18.73 28.00
CA LYS A 70 6.05 18.39 28.77
C LYS A 70 5.74 17.90 30.19
N ASN A 71 4.55 17.37 30.42
CA ASN A 71 4.10 16.94 31.75
C ASN A 71 4.48 15.48 32.01
N TYR A 72 5.78 15.21 32.00
CA TYR A 72 6.33 13.85 32.09
C TYR A 72 6.05 13.13 33.42
N ARG A 73 5.56 13.84 34.46
CA ARG A 73 5.23 13.25 35.78
C ARG A 73 4.04 12.29 35.73
N SER A 74 3.14 12.43 34.76
CA SER A 74 1.97 11.55 34.57
C SER A 74 2.14 10.53 33.43
N ALA A 75 3.26 10.55 32.70
CA ALA A 75 3.43 9.89 31.40
C ALA A 75 3.79 8.40 31.47
N ASN A 76 4.39 7.93 32.55
CA ASN A 76 5.31 6.79 32.46
C ASN A 76 4.69 5.38 32.51
N ASN A 77 3.37 5.24 32.64
CA ASN A 77 2.78 3.91 32.90
C ASN A 77 1.83 3.37 31.83
N GLN A 78 1.50 4.11 30.76
CA GLN A 78 0.45 3.68 29.81
C GLN A 78 0.96 3.22 28.43
N VAL A 79 2.19 3.57 28.06
CA VAL A 79 2.75 3.24 26.74
C VAL A 79 4.10 2.54 26.92
N THR A 80 4.29 1.42 26.24
CA THR A 80 5.54 0.64 26.31
C THR A 80 6.68 1.36 25.58
N LYS A 81 7.94 1.05 25.94
CA LYS A 81 9.11 1.63 25.26
C LYS A 81 9.10 1.41 23.74
N SER A 82 8.69 0.22 23.30
CA SER A 82 8.57 -0.13 21.87
C SER A 82 7.48 0.68 21.17
N GLU A 83 6.36 0.94 21.84
CA GLU A 83 5.28 1.78 21.30
C GLU A 83 5.71 3.24 21.17
N VAL A 84 6.42 3.79 22.16
CA VAL A 84 7.01 5.14 22.09
C VAL A 84 8.00 5.25 20.94
N GLU A 85 8.85 4.24 20.75
CA GLU A 85 9.79 4.21 19.62
C GLU A 85 9.07 4.23 18.27
N ILE A 86 7.96 3.50 18.13
CA ILE A 86 7.13 3.53 16.92
C ILE A 86 6.60 4.94 16.66
N ILE A 87 5.98 5.57 17.66
CA ILE A 87 5.40 6.91 17.54
C ILE A 87 6.47 7.94 17.12
N ARG A 88 7.61 7.94 17.80
CA ARG A 88 8.73 8.84 17.51
C ARG A 88 9.31 8.62 16.12
N ARG A 89 9.55 7.36 15.74
CA ARG A 89 10.08 7.00 14.41
C ARG A 89 9.13 7.43 13.28
N LYS A 90 7.82 7.31 13.50
CA LYS A 90 6.79 7.71 12.54
C LYS A 90 6.56 9.23 12.48
N LYS A 91 7.12 10.00 13.43
CA LYS A 91 6.98 11.46 13.52
C LYS A 91 5.51 11.89 13.51
N TRP A 92 4.71 11.20 14.32
CA TRP A 92 3.32 11.58 14.52
C TRP A 92 3.19 12.79 15.42
N MET A 93 2.15 13.58 15.17
CA MET A 93 1.82 14.81 15.89
C MET A 93 0.30 14.87 16.07
N LEU A 94 -0.20 15.78 16.90
CA LEU A 94 -1.63 16.04 17.01
C LEU A 94 -2.02 17.23 16.12
N ASP A 95 -3.22 17.16 15.55
CA ASP A 95 -3.87 18.32 14.95
C ASP A 95 -4.65 19.13 16.01
N ALA A 96 -5.29 20.22 15.59
CA ALA A 96 -6.10 21.07 16.46
C ALA A 96 -7.32 20.35 17.09
N ASN A 97 -7.69 19.17 16.57
CA ASN A 97 -8.81 18.35 17.03
C ASN A 97 -8.33 17.10 17.80
N ASP A 98 -7.07 17.09 18.24
CA ASP A 98 -6.41 15.96 18.90
C ASP A 98 -6.29 14.69 18.04
N ASN A 99 -6.46 14.75 16.72
CA ASN A 99 -6.25 13.58 15.86
C ASN A 99 -4.77 13.38 15.57
N ILE A 100 -4.35 12.13 15.48
CA ILE A 100 -2.98 11.79 15.10
C ILE A 100 -2.79 12.07 13.60
N ILE A 101 -1.84 12.94 13.28
CA ILE A 101 -1.40 13.26 11.93
C ILE A 101 0.08 12.93 11.73
N THR A 102 0.47 12.69 10.49
CA THR A 102 1.88 12.57 10.09
C THR A 102 2.51 13.95 9.86
N ALA A 103 3.84 14.01 9.82
CA ALA A 103 4.57 15.23 9.43
C ALA A 103 4.14 15.84 8.07
N GLY A 104 3.57 15.02 7.17
CA GLY A 104 3.01 15.48 5.90
C GLY A 104 1.53 15.90 5.94
N GLY A 105 0.94 16.03 7.12
CA GLY A 105 -0.45 16.48 7.31
C GLY A 105 -1.53 15.41 7.07
N LYS A 106 -1.16 14.17 6.75
CA LYS A 106 -2.14 13.07 6.57
C LYS A 106 -2.58 12.51 7.91
N SER A 107 -3.89 12.36 8.09
CA SER A 107 -4.49 11.74 9.27
C SER A 107 -4.19 10.24 9.31
N VAL A 108 -3.88 9.75 10.50
CA VAL A 108 -3.71 8.32 10.79
C VAL A 108 -5.08 7.76 11.18
N LEU A 109 -5.47 6.63 10.57
CA LEU A 109 -6.72 5.96 10.87
C LEU A 109 -6.52 4.80 11.85
N CYS A 110 -7.39 4.70 12.85
CA CYS A 110 -7.52 3.50 13.68
C CYS A 110 -8.52 2.50 13.08
N LYS A 111 -8.54 1.27 13.63
CA LYS A 111 -9.38 0.17 13.15
C LYS A 111 -10.84 0.57 12.98
N SER A 112 -11.45 1.17 13.99
CA SER A 112 -12.87 1.57 13.98
C SER A 112 -13.22 2.59 12.89
N GLN A 113 -12.22 3.33 12.38
CA GLN A 113 -12.39 4.32 11.33
C GLN A 113 -12.21 3.75 9.92
N LEU A 114 -11.58 2.58 9.77
CA LEU A 114 -11.22 2.03 8.46
C LEU A 114 -12.43 1.78 7.57
N PHE A 115 -13.47 1.12 8.09
CA PHE A 115 -14.61 0.70 7.27
C PHE A 115 -15.31 1.89 6.62
N LYS A 116 -15.70 2.90 7.42
CA LYS A 116 -16.39 4.10 6.93
C LYS A 116 -15.57 4.85 5.88
N ASN A 117 -14.26 5.02 6.12
CA ASN A 117 -13.39 5.73 5.19
C ASN A 117 -13.16 4.93 3.88
N LEU A 118 -13.06 3.60 3.95
CA LEU A 118 -12.93 2.75 2.76
C LEU A 118 -14.21 2.72 1.94
N VAL A 119 -15.39 2.64 2.57
CA VAL A 119 -16.69 2.74 1.89
C VAL A 119 -16.77 4.06 1.12
N PHE A 120 -16.47 5.16 1.78
CA PHE A 120 -16.48 6.49 1.19
C PHE A 120 -15.49 6.60 0.01
N ALA A 121 -14.24 6.17 0.20
CA ALA A 121 -13.21 6.17 -0.83
C ALA A 121 -13.62 5.37 -2.06
N HIS A 122 -14.14 4.16 -1.83
CA HIS A 122 -14.48 3.23 -2.91
C HIS A 122 -15.71 3.71 -3.71
N GLN A 123 -16.68 4.34 -3.04
CA GLN A 123 -17.81 5.01 -3.69
C GLN A 123 -17.37 6.25 -4.46
N ARG A 124 -16.46 7.08 -3.90
CA ARG A 124 -15.87 8.24 -4.58
C ARG A 124 -15.22 7.87 -5.91
N VAL A 125 -14.58 6.69 -5.97
CA VAL A 125 -14.00 6.18 -7.21
C VAL A 125 -14.98 5.32 -8.03
N ALA A 126 -16.29 5.39 -7.76
CA ALA A 126 -17.34 4.65 -8.46
C ALA A 126 -17.11 3.14 -8.52
N HIS A 127 -16.78 2.54 -7.37
CA HIS A 127 -16.48 1.11 -7.24
C HIS A 127 -15.39 0.63 -8.21
N ARG A 128 -14.44 1.50 -8.55
CA ARG A 128 -13.30 1.11 -9.37
C ARG A 128 -12.32 0.26 -8.57
N GLY A 129 -11.63 -0.62 -9.29
CA GLY A 129 -10.74 -1.61 -8.69
C GLY A 129 -9.59 -1.03 -7.84
N ARG A 130 -8.86 -1.95 -7.22
CA ARG A 130 -7.82 -1.70 -6.20
C ARG A 130 -6.97 -0.46 -6.44
N GLN A 131 -6.37 -0.29 -7.62
CA GLN A 131 -5.41 0.78 -7.89
C GLN A 131 -5.98 2.19 -7.65
N LYS A 132 -7.23 2.43 -8.04
CA LYS A 132 -7.86 3.76 -7.88
C LYS A 132 -8.29 4.02 -6.44
N THR A 133 -8.84 3.00 -5.78
CA THR A 133 -9.20 3.07 -4.36
C THR A 133 -7.95 3.28 -3.50
N GLU A 134 -6.86 2.56 -3.81
CA GLU A 134 -5.59 2.67 -3.12
C GLU A 134 -4.98 4.07 -3.24
N LYS A 135 -4.93 4.62 -4.45
CA LYS A 135 -4.45 5.97 -4.68
C LYS A 135 -5.21 6.99 -3.81
N TRP A 136 -6.53 6.94 -3.83
CA TRP A 136 -7.35 7.88 -3.06
C TRP A 136 -7.10 7.75 -1.54
N MET A 137 -7.04 6.52 -1.02
CA MET A 137 -6.76 6.27 0.39
C MET A 137 -5.36 6.74 0.79
N GLN A 138 -4.35 6.48 -0.04
CA GLN A 138 -2.96 6.87 0.24
C GLN A 138 -2.74 8.38 0.10
N ASP A 139 -3.49 9.06 -0.77
CA ASP A 139 -3.44 10.52 -0.89
C ASP A 139 -4.07 11.20 0.35
N SER A 140 -5.10 10.58 0.94
CA SER A 140 -5.89 11.18 2.03
C SER A 140 -5.40 10.78 3.44
N PHE A 141 -4.91 9.55 3.61
CA PHE A 141 -4.62 8.98 4.93
C PHE A 141 -3.23 8.35 5.01
N ALA A 142 -2.71 8.27 6.22
CA ALA A 142 -1.49 7.55 6.54
C ALA A 142 -1.80 6.18 7.15
N GLU A 143 -0.81 5.27 7.05
CA GLU A 143 -0.81 3.96 7.72
C GLU A 143 -1.93 2.99 7.31
N VAL A 144 -2.65 3.28 6.22
CA VAL A 144 -3.57 2.33 5.60
C VAL A 144 -2.79 1.43 4.66
N THR A 145 -2.64 0.16 5.04
CA THR A 145 -1.85 -0.78 4.23
C THR A 145 -2.62 -1.23 2.98
N GLN A 146 -1.89 -1.50 1.91
CA GLN A 146 -2.45 -2.03 0.66
C GLN A 146 -3.19 -3.37 0.86
N LYS A 147 -2.79 -4.17 1.85
CA LYS A 147 -3.46 -5.43 2.19
C LYS A 147 -4.90 -5.21 2.65
N VAL A 148 -5.12 -4.21 3.51
CA VAL A 148 -6.46 -3.83 4.00
C VAL A 148 -7.33 -3.34 2.85
N ILE A 149 -6.78 -2.49 1.97
CA ILE A 149 -7.50 -1.97 0.80
C ILE A 149 -7.87 -3.10 -0.16
N ASN A 150 -6.95 -4.03 -0.42
CA ASN A 150 -7.19 -5.19 -1.26
C ASN A 150 -8.27 -6.11 -0.67
N LEU A 151 -8.25 -6.34 0.64
CA LEU A 151 -9.30 -7.09 1.33
C LEU A 151 -10.67 -6.43 1.10
N PHE A 152 -10.78 -5.14 1.38
CA PHE A 152 -12.03 -4.40 1.22
C PHE A 152 -12.60 -4.48 -0.21
N VAL A 153 -11.76 -4.19 -1.22
CA VAL A 153 -12.16 -4.21 -2.63
C VAL A 153 -12.62 -5.61 -3.07
N LYS A 154 -11.98 -6.68 -2.56
CA LYS A 154 -12.41 -8.06 -2.87
C LYS A 154 -13.81 -8.40 -2.36
N LEU A 155 -14.24 -7.78 -1.26
CA LEU A 155 -15.56 -8.01 -0.65
C LEU A 155 -16.67 -7.14 -1.26
N CYS A 156 -16.34 -6.24 -2.19
CA CYS A 156 -17.32 -5.38 -2.82
C CYS A 156 -18.27 -6.21 -3.72
N LYS A 157 -19.57 -6.16 -3.43
CA LYS A 157 -20.61 -6.90 -4.17
C LYS A 157 -20.62 -6.59 -5.67
N TYR A 158 -20.36 -5.34 -6.05
CA TYR A 158 -20.31 -4.93 -7.46
C TYR A 158 -19.15 -5.56 -8.24
N HIS A 159 -18.04 -5.88 -7.56
CA HIS A 159 -16.93 -6.60 -8.21
C HIS A 159 -17.23 -8.09 -8.39
N ALA A 160 -18.09 -8.69 -7.57
CA ALA A 160 -18.57 -10.04 -7.77
C ALA A 160 -19.53 -10.12 -8.96
N GLU A 161 -20.42 -9.13 -9.09
CA GLU A 161 -21.41 -9.02 -10.17
C GLU A 161 -20.78 -8.69 -11.54
N GLN A 162 -19.69 -7.89 -11.56
CA GLN A 162 -18.98 -7.50 -12.78
C GLN A 162 -17.96 -8.53 -13.28
N LYS A 163 -17.78 -9.69 -12.61
CA LYS A 163 -16.96 -10.76 -13.18
C LYS A 163 -17.58 -11.17 -14.52
N PRO A 164 -16.86 -11.09 -15.64
CA PRO A 164 -17.47 -11.31 -16.94
C PRO A 164 -17.97 -12.74 -17.03
N ILE A 165 -19.20 -12.91 -17.52
CA ILE A 165 -19.81 -14.16 -18.03
C ILE A 165 -19.07 -14.62 -19.30
N THR A 166 -17.74 -14.53 -19.29
CA THR A 166 -16.88 -15.06 -20.33
C THR A 166 -15.97 -16.08 -19.67
N SER A 167 -16.59 -17.15 -19.18
CA SER A 167 -16.04 -18.48 -19.37
C SER A 167 -15.83 -18.66 -20.88
N ARG A 168 -14.75 -18.10 -21.42
CA ARG A 168 -14.21 -18.55 -22.70
C ARG A 168 -13.43 -19.80 -22.37
N VAL A 169 -14.14 -20.92 -22.23
CA VAL A 169 -13.55 -22.18 -22.67
C VAL A 169 -13.30 -21.96 -24.16
N LYS A 170 -12.05 -21.69 -24.54
CA LYS A 170 -11.66 -21.85 -25.93
C LYS A 170 -11.74 -23.34 -26.19
N GLU A 171 -12.84 -23.82 -26.77
CA GLU A 171 -12.83 -25.13 -27.38
C GLU A 171 -11.74 -25.13 -28.45
N VAL A 172 -10.72 -25.95 -28.23
CA VAL A 172 -9.70 -26.23 -29.23
C VAL A 172 -10.33 -27.19 -30.24
N THR A 173 -10.99 -26.65 -31.26
CA THR A 173 -11.66 -27.42 -32.32
C THR A 173 -10.80 -27.59 -33.59
N LYS A 174 -9.47 -27.50 -33.47
CA LYS A 174 -8.57 -27.98 -34.54
C LYS A 174 -7.36 -28.69 -33.96
N PRO A 175 -7.15 -29.98 -34.26
CA PRO A 175 -5.84 -30.60 -34.05
C PRO A 175 -4.80 -29.85 -34.88
N PHE A 176 -3.63 -29.65 -34.29
CA PHE A 176 -2.49 -29.02 -34.97
C PHE A 176 -1.88 -30.04 -35.95
N GLU A 177 -2.47 -30.17 -37.14
CA GLU A 177 -1.86 -30.82 -38.30
C GLU A 177 -1.34 -29.72 -39.25
N ALA A 178 -0.18 -29.78 -39.89
CA ALA A 178 1.03 -30.60 -39.84
C ALA A 178 2.06 -29.86 -40.75
N LEU A 179 3.36 -30.17 -40.66
CA LEU A 179 4.21 -30.45 -41.83
C LEU A 179 5.65 -30.74 -41.39
N THR A 180 5.97 -32.03 -41.38
CA THR A 180 7.30 -32.59 -41.34
C THR A 180 8.08 -32.21 -42.61
N LYS A 181 9.11 -31.35 -42.49
CA LYS A 181 10.29 -31.39 -43.38
C LYS A 181 11.55 -31.04 -42.58
N ILE A 182 12.29 -32.07 -42.21
CA ILE A 182 13.65 -31.98 -41.66
C ILE A 182 14.62 -31.96 -42.84
N PRO A 183 15.53 -30.98 -42.98
CA PRO A 183 16.75 -31.20 -43.73
C PRO A 183 17.75 -31.88 -42.79
N ARG A 184 18.04 -33.16 -43.05
CA ARG A 184 19.27 -33.82 -42.58
C ARG A 184 20.43 -33.17 -43.32
N PHE A 185 21.35 -32.52 -42.62
CA PHE A 185 22.71 -32.37 -43.12
C PHE A 185 23.70 -32.73 -42.01
N ASN A 186 24.54 -33.71 -42.33
CA ASN A 186 25.42 -34.40 -41.40
C ASN A 186 26.56 -33.50 -40.91
N ARG A 187 26.90 -33.73 -39.64
CA ARG A 187 28.06 -33.24 -38.89
C ARG A 187 29.39 -33.64 -39.56
N VAL A 188 30.29 -32.70 -39.79
CA VAL A 188 31.76 -32.94 -39.82
C VAL A 188 32.46 -31.89 -38.95
N ARG A 189 33.41 -32.36 -38.14
CA ARG A 189 34.11 -31.65 -37.06
C ARG A 189 35.46 -31.09 -37.54
N SER A 190 35.76 -29.88 -37.06
CA SER A 190 37.07 -29.31 -36.68
C SER A 190 38.22 -29.19 -37.70
N ASN A 191 38.61 -27.94 -38.03
CA ASN A 191 39.82 -27.26 -37.52
C ASN A 191 40.16 -26.02 -38.36
N GLY A 192 40.38 -24.87 -37.71
CA GLY A 192 40.87 -23.66 -38.40
C GLY A 192 40.90 -22.42 -37.51
N PHE A 193 41.85 -22.35 -36.58
CA PHE A 193 42.31 -21.09 -35.97
C PHE A 193 43.28 -20.40 -36.94
N PRO A 194 43.18 -19.09 -37.18
CA PRO A 194 44.35 -18.28 -37.50
C PRO A 194 44.95 -17.68 -36.22
N LYS A 195 46.27 -17.80 -36.10
CA LYS A 195 47.11 -17.16 -35.08
C LYS A 195 47.47 -15.74 -35.51
N ASN A 196 47.67 -14.89 -34.49
CA ASN A 196 48.44 -13.63 -34.48
C ASN A 196 47.90 -12.42 -35.26
N ALA A 197 47.54 -11.36 -34.54
CA ALA A 197 48.33 -10.12 -34.51
C ALA A 197 47.89 -9.21 -33.35
N MET A 198 48.87 -9.01 -32.48
CA MET A 198 48.94 -8.11 -31.33
C MET A 198 49.01 -6.66 -31.81
N GLN A 199 48.15 -5.77 -31.31
CA GLN A 199 48.52 -4.37 -31.15
C GLN A 199 47.69 -3.68 -30.07
N MET A 200 48.45 -3.18 -29.10
CA MET A 200 48.07 -2.43 -27.92
C MET A 200 47.48 -1.07 -28.32
N TRP A 201 46.48 -0.64 -27.58
CA TRP A 201 46.31 0.79 -27.27
C TRP A 201 45.94 0.89 -25.79
N GLU A 202 46.88 1.41 -25.02
CA GLU A 202 46.67 1.83 -23.63
C GLU A 202 45.96 3.18 -23.63
N ALA A 203 45.02 3.36 -22.70
CA ALA A 203 44.43 4.65 -22.36
C ALA A 203 44.87 5.04 -20.92
N PRO A 204 44.99 6.34 -20.61
CA PRO A 204 45.96 6.84 -19.65
C PRO A 204 45.42 7.02 -18.23
N SER A 205 46.32 6.76 -17.28
CA SER A 205 46.62 7.52 -16.05
C SER A 205 45.48 8.30 -15.37
N MET A 206 45.21 7.93 -14.12
CA MET A 206 44.92 8.95 -13.10
C MET A 206 45.83 8.73 -11.89
N GLY A 207 46.68 9.73 -11.67
CA GLY A 207 47.63 9.81 -10.57
C GLY A 207 46.95 9.94 -9.22
N VAL A 208 47.57 9.30 -8.23
CA VAL A 208 47.30 9.52 -6.81
C VAL A 208 48.51 10.23 -6.22
N LYS A 209 48.32 11.47 -5.79
CA LYS A 209 49.22 12.14 -4.86
C LYS A 209 48.90 11.65 -3.46
N HIS A 210 49.90 11.22 -2.71
CA HIS A 210 49.99 11.51 -1.28
C HIS A 210 51.47 11.63 -0.90
N TYR A 211 51.83 12.82 -0.41
CA TYR A 211 52.93 13.04 0.52
C TYR A 211 52.54 12.46 1.88
#